data_AF-A0A0K3ARF7-F1
#
_entry.id   AF-A0A0K3ARF7-F1
#
_cell.length_a   1.000
_cell.length_b   1.000
_cell.length_c   1.000
_cell.angle_alpha   90.00
_cell.angle_beta   90.00
_cell.angle_gamma   90.00
#
_symmetry.space_group_name_H-M   'P 1'
#
loop_
_entity.id
_entity.type
_entity.pdbx_description
1 polymer ?
#
loop_
_entity_poly.entity_id
_entity_poly.type
_entity_poly.pdbx_seq_one_letter_code
_entity_poly.pdbx_strand_id
1 'polypeptide(L)'
;MGTYLGFTVRNKYIAYCAIRNTSISKIGILQLNSANIHGDIATTCQLLRVKLLDSTVLTAIESKLNRANQLDKAIERCRIATILECQVNQTFNTKTQQIDPVQVRKSVSNAYKIKIISREDLHNFVAKNIPSFPILDKPEFNQGLSDAWAISYYLSSQQRKQQMMNDPKTIERLGNRLENDRIIATIRRSIGLETDEQVITNLNQIIESRRQKLFDKWLS
;
A
#
# COMPACT_ATOMS: atom_id res chain seq x y z
N MET A 1 -15.57 2.04 -10.66
CA MET A 1 -14.13 1.72 -10.56
C MET A 1 -13.48 2.75 -9.64
N GLY A 2 -12.77 2.32 -8.60
CA GLY A 2 -12.23 3.23 -7.59
C GLY A 2 -10.93 3.94 -8.02
N THR A 3 -10.65 5.07 -7.38
CA THR A 3 -9.35 5.75 -7.43
C THR A 3 -8.58 5.47 -6.14
N TYR A 4 -7.28 5.21 -6.25
CA TYR A 4 -6.41 4.91 -5.13
C TYR A 4 -5.43 6.07 -4.95
N LEU A 5 -5.52 6.77 -3.82
CA LEU A 5 -4.77 8.00 -3.55
C LEU A 5 -3.79 7.77 -2.38
N GLY A 6 -2.51 7.77 -2.71
CA GLY A 6 -1.41 7.57 -1.78
C GLY A 6 -0.69 8.88 -1.51
N PHE A 7 -0.30 9.08 -0.26
CA PHE A 7 0.41 10.26 0.22
C PHE A 7 1.69 9.89 0.96
N THR A 8 2.75 10.68 0.77
CA THR A 8 3.91 10.69 1.67
C THR A 8 4.14 12.05 2.28
N VAL A 9 4.48 12.04 3.57
CA VAL A 9 4.64 13.26 4.37
C VAL A 9 6.11 13.47 4.68
N ARG A 10 6.61 14.67 4.35
CA ARG A 10 7.97 15.12 4.65
C ARG A 10 7.87 16.49 5.31
N ASN A 11 8.91 16.94 6.00
CA ASN A 11 8.84 18.17 6.81
C ASN A 11 8.44 19.42 6.03
N LYS A 12 8.83 19.47 4.75
CA LYS A 12 8.66 20.66 3.90
C LYS A 12 7.67 20.46 2.76
N TYR A 13 7.17 19.24 2.57
CA TYR A 13 6.29 18.92 1.46
C TYR A 13 5.51 17.63 1.68
N ILE A 14 4.41 17.49 0.93
CA ILE A 14 3.62 16.27 0.80
C ILE A 14 3.68 15.85 -0.66
N ALA A 15 4.02 14.59 -0.91
CA ALA A 15 3.88 14.01 -2.25
C ALA A 15 2.60 13.21 -2.31
N TYR A 16 1.91 13.25 -3.45
CA TYR A 16 0.68 12.49 -3.67
C TYR A 16 0.65 11.86 -5.06
N CYS A 17 0.00 10.71 -5.16
CA CYS A 17 -0.28 10.05 -6.43
C CYS A 17 -1.68 9.43 -6.39
N ALA A 18 -2.47 9.64 -7.42
CA ALA A 18 -3.74 9.00 -7.66
C ALA A 18 -3.58 8.01 -8.82
N ILE A 19 -4.00 6.77 -8.61
CA ILE A 19 -4.05 5.74 -9.65
C ILE A 19 -5.51 5.37 -9.91
N ARG A 20 -5.89 5.36 -11.19
CA ARG A 20 -7.19 4.88 -11.67
C ARG A 20 -6.95 3.91 -12.82
N ASN A 21 -7.56 2.72 -12.75
CA ASN A 21 -7.40 1.67 -13.77
C ASN A 21 -5.93 1.40 -14.12
N THR A 22 -5.07 1.25 -13.10
CA THR A 22 -3.61 1.02 -13.22
C THR A 22 -2.78 2.17 -13.80
N SER A 23 -3.42 3.26 -14.24
CA SER A 23 -2.75 4.44 -14.78
C SER A 23 -2.69 5.56 -13.74
N ILE A 24 -1.65 6.39 -13.81
CA ILE A 24 -1.56 7.61 -12.98
C ILE A 24 -2.62 8.60 -13.49
N SER A 25 -3.59 8.95 -12.65
CA SER A 25 -4.58 9.98 -12.97
C SER A 25 -4.13 11.36 -12.49
N LYS A 26 -3.41 11.41 -11.36
CA LYS A 26 -2.86 12.65 -10.82
C LYS A 26 -1.62 12.37 -10.00
N ILE A 27 -0.63 13.25 -10.08
CA ILE A 27 0.59 13.16 -9.29
C ILE A 27 1.10 14.57 -9.01
N GLY A 28 1.72 14.78 -7.86
CA GLY A 28 2.26 16.09 -7.54
C GLY A 28 2.87 16.22 -6.15
N ILE A 29 3.44 17.39 -5.92
CA ILE A 29 4.06 17.83 -4.68
C ILE A 29 3.30 19.05 -4.19
N LEU A 30 2.93 19.04 -2.92
CA LEU A 30 2.51 20.22 -2.16
C LEU A 30 3.69 20.66 -1.32
N GLN A 31 4.29 21.81 -1.62
CA GLN A 31 5.24 22.43 -0.71
C GLN A 31 4.47 23.07 0.44
N LEU A 32 4.97 22.90 1.66
CA LEU A 32 4.30 23.37 2.87
C LEU A 32 4.94 24.68 3.33
N ASN A 33 4.13 25.71 3.48
CA ASN A 33 4.53 26.92 4.17
C ASN A 33 4.21 26.78 5.66
N SER A 34 5.21 26.90 6.54
CA SER A 34 5.06 26.73 8.00
C SER A 34 3.96 27.61 8.60
N ALA A 35 3.68 28.78 8.01
CA ALA A 35 2.66 29.70 8.48
C ALA A 35 1.22 29.24 8.16
N ASN A 36 1.00 28.41 7.14
CA ASN A 36 -0.35 28.06 6.65
C ASN A 36 -0.51 26.58 6.25
N ILE A 37 0.14 25.67 6.96
CA ILE A 37 0.09 24.22 6.66
C ILE A 37 -1.34 23.70 6.51
N HIS A 38 -2.26 24.14 7.38
CA HIS A 38 -3.66 23.68 7.32
C HIS A 38 -4.36 24.15 6.04
N GLY A 39 -4.23 25.43 5.68
CA GLY A 39 -4.83 25.98 4.47
C GLY A 39 -4.26 25.35 3.19
N ASP A 40 -2.93 25.18 3.13
CA ASP A 40 -2.24 24.56 2.00
C ASP A 40 -2.74 23.12 1.73
N ILE A 41 -2.90 22.34 2.81
CA ILE A 41 -3.42 20.97 2.76
C ILE A 41 -4.90 20.96 2.36
N ALA A 42 -5.73 21.80 2.99
CA ALA A 42 -7.17 21.85 2.73
C ALA A 42 -7.45 22.24 1.27
N THR A 43 -6.82 23.30 0.75
CA THR A 43 -6.96 23.74 -0.65
C THR A 43 -6.51 22.64 -1.62
N THR A 44 -5.39 21.96 -1.33
CA THR A 44 -4.93 20.85 -2.18
C THR A 44 -5.90 19.68 -2.18
N CYS A 45 -6.47 19.32 -1.03
CA CYS A 45 -7.48 18.26 -0.94
C CYS A 45 -8.73 18.61 -1.75
N GLN A 46 -9.22 19.85 -1.66
CA GLN A 46 -10.37 20.29 -2.45
C GLN A 46 -10.09 20.27 -3.96
N LEU A 47 -8.91 20.73 -4.38
CA LEU A 47 -8.50 20.65 -5.80
C LEU A 47 -8.42 19.20 -6.29
N LEU A 48 -7.91 18.29 -5.45
CA LEU A 48 -7.90 16.86 -5.77
C LEU A 48 -9.31 16.28 -5.85
N ARG A 49 -10.21 16.66 -4.93
CA ARG A 49 -11.61 16.23 -4.98
C ARG A 49 -12.26 16.60 -6.30
N VAL A 50 -12.14 17.86 -6.73
CA VAL A 50 -12.68 18.34 -8.01
C VAL A 50 -12.13 17.54 -9.19
N LYS A 51 -10.85 17.13 -9.15
CA LYS A 51 -10.23 16.34 -10.22
C LYS A 51 -10.57 14.85 -10.19
N LEU A 52 -11.11 14.34 -9.09
CA LEU A 52 -11.36 12.92 -8.85
C LEU A 52 -12.86 12.59 -8.66
N LEU A 53 -13.76 13.55 -8.93
CA LEU A 53 -15.20 13.53 -8.59
C LEU A 53 -15.95 12.24 -8.96
N ASP A 54 -15.57 11.57 -10.05
CA ASP A 54 -16.34 10.44 -10.60
C ASP A 54 -15.98 9.08 -9.99
N SER A 55 -15.28 9.04 -8.85
CA SER A 55 -14.76 7.78 -8.32
C SER A 55 -14.79 7.70 -6.80
N THR A 56 -15.14 6.53 -6.28
CA THR A 56 -14.87 6.18 -4.88
C THR A 56 -13.36 6.25 -4.65
N VAL A 57 -12.93 7.05 -3.69
CA VAL A 57 -11.51 7.27 -3.41
C VAL A 57 -11.11 6.50 -2.15
N LEU A 58 -10.17 5.57 -2.30
CA LEU A 58 -9.48 4.94 -1.18
C LEU A 58 -8.15 5.64 -0.96
N THR A 59 -7.87 6.01 0.29
CA THR A 59 -6.74 6.87 0.63
C THR A 59 -5.79 6.16 1.59
N ALA A 60 -4.49 6.42 1.43
CA ALA A 60 -3.48 5.98 2.37
C ALA A 60 -2.36 7.00 2.54
N ILE A 61 -1.85 7.07 3.76
CA ILE A 61 -0.68 7.87 4.14
C ILE A 61 0.40 6.92 4.62
N GLU A 62 1.64 7.22 4.26
CA GLU A 62 2.82 6.55 4.80
C GLU A 62 2.82 6.53 6.33
N SER A 63 3.01 5.37 6.95
CA SER A 63 3.11 5.28 8.41
C SER A 63 4.41 5.92 8.92
N LYS A 64 4.35 6.44 10.15
CA LYS A 64 5.43 7.24 10.72
C LYS A 64 6.54 6.32 11.23
N LEU A 65 7.63 6.20 10.48
CA LEU A 65 8.89 5.63 11.00
C LEU A 65 9.67 6.72 11.75
N ASN A 66 9.49 6.80 13.05
CA ASN A 66 10.28 7.66 13.92
C ASN A 66 11.67 7.05 14.09
N ARG A 67 12.67 7.62 13.40
CA ARG A 67 14.07 7.41 13.80
C ARG A 67 14.32 8.29 15.02
N ALA A 68 14.77 7.68 16.12
CA ALA A 68 14.88 8.28 17.46
C ALA A 68 15.70 9.60 17.54
N ASN A 69 16.51 9.91 16.52
CA ASN A 69 17.54 10.94 16.64
C ASN A 69 17.07 12.36 16.22
N GLN A 70 15.79 12.59 15.89
CA GLN A 70 15.29 13.91 15.48
C GLN A 70 13.85 14.16 15.95
N LEU A 71 13.65 14.31 17.26
CA LEU A 71 12.33 14.43 17.89
C LEU A 71 11.47 15.57 17.31
N ASP A 72 12.00 16.79 17.17
CA ASP A 72 11.22 17.93 16.65
C ASP A 72 10.73 17.70 15.22
N LYS A 73 11.60 17.11 14.39
CA LYS A 73 11.24 16.76 13.01
C LYS A 73 10.22 15.63 12.96
N ALA A 74 10.27 14.70 13.90
CA ALA A 74 9.28 13.64 14.04
C ALA A 74 7.93 14.20 14.49
N ILE A 75 7.91 15.10 15.49
CA ILE A 75 6.71 15.80 15.96
C ILE A 75 6.07 16.59 14.81
N GLU A 76 6.86 17.33 14.03
CA GLU A 76 6.32 18.13 12.94
C GLU A 76 5.74 17.26 11.82
N ARG A 77 6.41 16.16 11.45
CA ARG A 77 5.82 15.16 10.53
C ARG A 77 4.54 14.57 11.10
N CYS A 78 4.53 14.30 12.41
CA CYS A 78 3.35 13.76 13.07
C CYS A 78 2.18 14.71 12.91
N ARG A 79 2.41 16.00 13.18
CA ARG A 79 1.42 17.07 13.07
C ARG A 79 0.90 17.21 11.65
N ILE A 80 1.78 17.32 10.65
CA ILE A 80 1.42 17.43 9.24
C ILE A 80 0.60 16.21 8.78
N ALA A 81 1.03 15.00 9.11
CA ALA A 81 0.34 13.78 8.72
C ALA A 81 -1.06 13.69 9.34
N THR A 82 -1.23 14.10 10.60
CA THR A 82 -2.53 14.12 11.26
C THR A 82 -3.45 15.17 10.64
N ILE A 83 -2.96 16.36 10.31
CA ILE A 83 -3.74 17.37 9.59
C ILE A 83 -4.17 16.84 8.22
N LEU A 84 -3.24 16.25 7.47
CA LEU A 84 -3.53 15.63 6.17
C LEU A 84 -4.58 14.54 6.28
N GLU A 85 -4.45 13.63 7.24
CA GLU A 85 -5.39 12.54 7.46
C GLU A 85 -6.81 13.05 7.72
N CYS A 86 -6.97 14.01 8.64
CA CYS A 86 -8.26 14.62 8.94
C CYS A 86 -8.87 15.29 7.70
N GLN A 87 -8.08 16.09 6.97
CA GLN A 87 -8.54 16.82 5.78
C GLN A 87 -8.93 15.86 4.64
N VAL A 88 -8.15 14.81 4.41
CA VAL A 88 -8.45 13.79 3.41
C VAL A 88 -9.72 13.02 3.76
N ASN A 89 -9.86 12.59 5.03
CA ASN A 89 -11.06 11.87 5.49
C ASN A 89 -12.32 12.73 5.32
N GLN A 90 -12.26 14.00 5.71
CA GLN A 90 -13.37 14.94 5.54
C GLN A 90 -13.69 15.20 4.06
N THR A 91 -12.67 15.38 3.22
CA THR A 91 -12.84 15.76 1.82
C THR A 91 -13.39 14.61 0.97
N PHE A 92 -12.90 13.39 1.18
CA PHE A 92 -13.23 12.22 0.36
C PHE A 92 -14.24 11.28 1.02
N ASN A 93 -14.73 11.61 2.22
CA ASN A 93 -15.63 10.78 3.03
C ASN A 93 -15.14 9.33 3.14
N THR A 94 -13.89 9.18 3.58
CA THR A 94 -13.18 7.90 3.61
C THR A 94 -12.39 7.76 4.89
N LYS A 95 -11.93 6.54 5.19
CA LYS A 95 -11.01 6.26 6.30
C LYS A 95 -9.62 5.99 5.73
N THR A 96 -8.74 6.98 5.83
CA THR A 96 -7.37 6.88 5.36
C THR A 96 -6.60 5.80 6.12
N GLN A 97 -5.91 4.93 5.38
CA GLN A 97 -5.10 3.87 5.95
C GLN A 97 -3.66 4.35 6.18
N GLN A 98 -3.06 3.97 7.30
CA GLN A 98 -1.63 4.14 7.51
C GLN A 98 -0.88 2.89 7.06
N ILE A 99 0.09 3.04 6.16
CA ILE A 99 0.75 1.89 5.52
C ILE A 99 2.27 1.95 5.72
N ASP A 100 2.84 0.83 6.17
CA ASP A 100 4.29 0.69 6.34
C ASP A 100 5.03 0.74 5.00
N PRO A 101 5.99 1.68 4.83
CA PRO A 101 6.84 1.77 3.64
C PRO A 101 7.53 0.46 3.25
N VAL A 102 7.90 -0.35 4.25
CA VAL A 102 8.57 -1.66 4.03
C VAL A 102 7.61 -2.62 3.34
N GLN A 103 6.36 -2.69 3.79
CA GLN A 103 5.32 -3.53 3.18
C GLN A 103 5.02 -3.09 1.75
N VAL A 104 4.95 -1.77 1.51
CA VAL A 104 4.75 -1.20 0.17
C VAL A 104 5.86 -1.65 -0.78
N ARG A 105 7.14 -1.46 -0.42
CA ARG A 105 8.28 -1.88 -1.26
C ARG A 105 8.30 -3.39 -1.51
N LYS A 106 7.97 -4.20 -0.50
CA LYS A 106 7.87 -5.65 -0.64
C LYS A 106 6.76 -6.06 -1.62
N SER A 107 5.63 -5.36 -1.58
CA SER A 107 4.53 -5.60 -2.53
C SER A 107 4.93 -5.30 -3.97
N VAL A 108 5.59 -4.17 -4.21
CA VAL A 108 6.10 -3.83 -5.56
C VAL A 108 7.17 -4.85 -6.00
N SER A 109 8.09 -5.21 -5.11
CA SER A 109 9.13 -6.22 -5.38
C SER A 109 8.52 -7.55 -5.85
N ASN A 110 7.50 -8.04 -5.15
CA ASN A 110 6.85 -9.30 -5.45
C ASN A 110 6.08 -9.24 -6.78
N ALA A 111 5.30 -8.16 -6.99
CA ALA A 111 4.47 -8.02 -8.17
C ALA A 111 5.28 -7.93 -9.46
N TYR A 112 6.43 -7.25 -9.42
CA TYR A 112 7.30 -7.05 -10.58
C TYR A 112 8.49 -8.02 -10.63
N LYS A 113 8.60 -8.95 -9.68
CA LYS A 113 9.71 -9.92 -9.55
C LYS A 113 11.09 -9.26 -9.56
N ILE A 114 11.22 -8.14 -8.86
CA ILE A 114 12.46 -7.37 -8.73
C ILE A 114 12.79 -7.13 -7.26
N LYS A 115 14.06 -6.89 -6.96
CA LYS A 115 14.50 -6.60 -5.60
C LYS A 115 14.44 -5.09 -5.35
N ILE A 116 13.51 -4.63 -4.51
CA ILE A 116 13.43 -3.24 -4.04
C ILE A 116 13.66 -3.24 -2.53
N ILE A 117 14.85 -2.81 -2.10
CA ILE A 117 15.24 -2.77 -0.69
C ILE A 117 15.14 -1.33 -0.17
N SER A 118 15.58 -0.37 -0.98
CA SER A 118 15.70 1.04 -0.62
C SER A 118 14.64 1.91 -1.32
N ARG A 119 14.53 3.18 -0.88
CA ARG A 119 13.72 4.21 -1.57
C ARG A 119 14.33 4.58 -2.93
N GLU A 120 15.64 4.49 -3.06
CA GLU A 120 16.36 4.75 -4.30
C GLU A 120 16.09 3.66 -5.34
N ASP A 121 16.12 2.39 -4.93
CA ASP A 121 15.75 1.25 -5.79
C ASP A 121 14.33 1.43 -6.33
N LEU A 122 13.40 1.85 -5.45
CA LEU A 122 12.02 2.11 -5.81
C LEU A 122 11.94 3.26 -6.83
N HIS A 123 12.64 4.35 -6.59
CA HIS A 123 12.66 5.48 -7.52
C HIS A 123 13.22 5.09 -8.90
N ASN A 124 14.36 4.40 -8.93
CA ASN A 124 14.99 3.94 -10.17
C ASN A 124 14.06 3.00 -10.95
N PHE A 125 13.36 2.10 -10.24
CA PHE A 125 12.34 1.26 -10.84
C PHE A 125 11.20 2.10 -11.44
N VAL A 126 10.63 3.02 -10.66
CA VAL A 126 9.47 3.82 -11.07
C VAL A 126 9.81 4.71 -12.27
N ALA A 127 10.92 5.44 -12.20
CA ALA A 127 11.38 6.33 -13.28
C ALA A 127 11.61 5.58 -14.61
N LYS A 128 12.05 4.32 -14.55
CA LYS A 128 12.30 3.49 -15.72
C LYS A 128 11.04 2.81 -16.27
N ASN A 129 10.14 2.36 -15.41
CA ASN A 129 9.09 1.41 -15.80
C ASN A 129 7.68 2.00 -15.78
N ILE A 130 7.46 3.18 -15.20
CA ILE A 130 6.14 3.79 -15.08
C ILE A 130 6.01 4.92 -16.10
N PRO A 131 5.20 4.74 -17.16
CA PRO A 131 4.99 5.78 -18.15
C PRO A 131 4.45 7.05 -17.53
N SER A 132 4.88 8.21 -18.03
CA SER A 132 4.42 9.54 -17.60
C SER A 132 4.72 9.87 -16.13
N PHE A 133 5.65 9.16 -15.49
CA PHE A 133 6.13 9.55 -14.17
C PHE A 133 6.97 10.84 -14.28
N PRO A 134 6.62 11.92 -13.55
CA PRO A 134 7.34 13.18 -13.66
C PRO A 134 8.72 13.06 -13.00
N ILE A 135 9.73 13.62 -13.66
CA ILE A 135 11.07 13.79 -13.12
C ILE A 135 11.27 15.27 -12.85
N LEU A 136 11.51 15.61 -11.59
CA LEU A 136 11.77 16.97 -11.11
C LEU A 136 13.26 17.15 -10.83
N ASP A 137 13.73 18.40 -10.81
CA ASP A 137 15.15 18.71 -10.56
C ASP A 137 15.61 18.30 -9.16
N LYS A 138 14.69 18.21 -8.20
CA LYS A 138 14.98 17.89 -6.79
C LYS A 138 14.84 16.39 -6.53
N PRO A 139 15.95 15.66 -6.23
CA PRO A 139 15.94 14.23 -6.00
C PRO A 139 14.99 13.79 -4.87
N GLU A 140 14.90 14.59 -3.80
CA GLU A 140 14.01 14.30 -2.68
C GLU A 140 12.53 14.29 -3.07
N PHE A 141 12.12 15.16 -4.00
CA PHE A 141 10.76 15.18 -4.50
C PHE A 141 10.47 13.95 -5.34
N ASN A 142 11.39 13.54 -6.22
CA ASN A 142 11.26 12.33 -7.02
C ASN A 142 11.11 11.07 -6.17
N GLN A 143 11.88 10.95 -5.09
CA GLN A 143 11.73 9.85 -4.13
C GLN A 143 10.37 9.90 -3.43
N GLY A 144 9.91 11.09 -3.00
CA GLY A 144 8.59 11.25 -2.37
C GLY A 144 7.44 10.87 -3.29
N LEU A 145 7.52 11.25 -4.57
CA LEU A 145 6.56 10.88 -5.60
C LEU A 145 6.56 9.37 -5.86
N SER A 146 7.74 8.74 -5.87
CA SER A 146 7.88 7.30 -6.11
C SER A 146 7.26 6.49 -4.97
N ASP A 147 7.47 6.93 -3.73
CA ASP A 147 6.81 6.36 -2.57
C ASP A 147 5.29 6.54 -2.63
N ALA A 148 4.80 7.73 -3.00
CA ALA A 148 3.37 8.02 -3.10
C ALA A 148 2.69 7.16 -4.17
N TRP A 149 3.33 6.99 -5.33
CA TRP A 149 2.89 6.05 -6.37
C TRP A 149 2.82 4.62 -5.83
N ALA A 150 3.85 4.18 -5.11
CA ALA A 150 3.91 2.82 -4.59
C ALA A 150 2.80 2.55 -3.55
N ILE A 151 2.46 3.54 -2.72
CA ILE A 151 1.33 3.47 -1.79
C ILE A 151 0.00 3.32 -2.56
N SER A 152 -0.21 4.12 -3.60
CA SER A 152 -1.42 4.03 -4.44
C SER A 152 -1.52 2.69 -5.16
N TYR A 153 -0.40 2.19 -5.66
CA TYR A 153 -0.30 0.88 -6.29
C TYR A 153 -0.62 -0.22 -5.28
N TYR A 154 -0.07 -0.14 -4.06
CA TYR A 154 -0.33 -1.07 -2.99
C TYR A 154 -1.83 -1.12 -2.66
N LEU A 155 -2.47 0.03 -2.43
CA LEU A 155 -3.92 0.10 -2.21
C LEU A 155 -4.72 -0.55 -3.36
N SER A 156 -4.36 -0.24 -4.60
CA SER A 156 -4.99 -0.83 -5.79
C SER A 156 -4.84 -2.35 -5.81
N SER A 157 -3.67 -2.87 -5.43
CA SER A 157 -3.41 -4.31 -5.36
C SER A 157 -4.23 -4.98 -4.26
N GLN A 158 -4.30 -4.37 -3.06
CA GLN A 158 -5.08 -4.91 -1.93
C GLN A 158 -6.57 -4.97 -2.25
N GLN A 159 -7.12 -3.92 -2.86
CA GLN A 159 -8.53 -3.92 -3.26
C GLN A 159 -8.82 -4.99 -4.31
N ARG A 160 -7.91 -5.20 -5.27
CA ARG A 160 -8.04 -6.29 -6.25
C ARG A 160 -7.98 -7.66 -5.58
N LYS A 161 -7.06 -7.87 -4.63
CA LYS A 161 -6.99 -9.11 -3.84
C LYS A 161 -8.29 -9.36 -3.10
N GLN A 162 -8.85 -8.35 -2.42
CA GLN A 162 -10.13 -8.47 -1.71
C GLN A 162 -11.28 -8.79 -2.66
N GLN A 163 -11.34 -8.16 -3.84
CA GLN A 163 -12.34 -8.48 -4.86
C GLN A 163 -12.23 -9.92 -5.36
N MET A 164 -11.00 -10.41 -5.59
CA MET A 164 -10.76 -11.81 -5.98
C MET A 164 -11.12 -12.81 -4.87
N MET A 165 -10.89 -12.44 -3.60
CA MET A 165 -11.30 -13.24 -2.44
C MET A 165 -12.82 -13.30 -2.24
N ASN A 166 -13.57 -12.39 -2.87
CA ASN A 166 -15.03 -12.37 -2.82
C ASN A 166 -15.67 -12.97 -4.09
N ASP A 167 -14.87 -13.38 -5.08
CA ASP A 167 -15.37 -14.03 -6.30
C ASP A 167 -15.47 -15.56 -6.07
N PRO A 168 -16.70 -16.14 -6.06
CA PRO A 168 -16.91 -17.56 -5.78
C PRO A 168 -16.12 -18.49 -6.69
N LYS A 169 -15.97 -18.14 -7.98
CA LYS A 169 -15.23 -18.96 -8.96
C LYS A 169 -13.74 -18.96 -8.67
N THR A 170 -13.21 -17.81 -8.24
CA THR A 170 -11.82 -17.68 -7.85
C THR A 170 -11.55 -18.42 -6.54
N ILE A 171 -12.44 -18.31 -5.56
CA ILE A 171 -12.35 -19.07 -4.29
C ILE A 171 -12.37 -20.58 -4.57
N GLU A 172 -13.30 -21.06 -5.40
CA GLU A 172 -13.40 -22.49 -5.75
C GLU A 172 -12.12 -22.99 -6.44
N ARG A 173 -11.59 -22.24 -7.41
CA ARG A 173 -10.32 -22.58 -8.08
C ARG A 173 -9.13 -22.60 -7.13
N LEU A 174 -9.05 -21.64 -6.22
CA LEU A 174 -7.96 -21.58 -5.22
C LEU A 174 -8.12 -22.69 -4.19
N GLY A 175 -9.34 -23.02 -3.77
CA GLY A 175 -9.65 -24.18 -2.92
C GLY A 175 -9.19 -25.48 -3.55
N ASN A 176 -9.57 -25.74 -4.81
CA ASN A 176 -9.13 -26.92 -5.56
C ASN A 176 -7.60 -26.99 -5.69
N ARG A 177 -6.92 -25.86 -5.89
CA ARG A 177 -5.45 -25.83 -5.90
C ARG A 177 -4.83 -26.11 -4.52
N LEU A 178 -5.45 -25.62 -3.44
CA LEU A 178 -4.98 -25.87 -2.08
C LEU A 178 -5.10 -27.35 -1.69
N GLU A 179 -6.21 -28.00 -2.06
CA GLU A 179 -6.42 -29.41 -1.77
C GLU A 179 -5.41 -30.31 -2.50
N ASN A 180 -4.92 -29.84 -3.65
CA ASN A 180 -3.88 -30.50 -4.43
C ASN A 180 -2.44 -30.09 -4.05
N ASP A 181 -2.23 -29.22 -3.05
CA ASP A 181 -0.88 -28.89 -2.58
C ASP A 181 -0.28 -30.09 -1.84
N ARG A 182 0.85 -30.58 -2.36
CA ARG A 182 1.52 -31.78 -1.84
C ARG A 182 1.88 -31.66 -0.35
N ILE A 183 2.26 -30.47 0.12
CA ILE A 183 2.63 -30.27 1.53
C ILE A 183 1.38 -30.33 2.40
N ILE A 184 0.29 -29.66 2.01
CA ILE A 184 -1.00 -29.74 2.73
C ILE A 184 -1.51 -31.19 2.74
N ALA A 185 -1.44 -31.91 1.61
CA ALA A 185 -1.85 -33.30 1.53
C ALA A 185 -1.02 -34.21 2.43
N THR A 186 0.30 -34.02 2.47
CA THR A 186 1.19 -34.78 3.37
C THR A 186 0.88 -34.49 4.84
N ILE A 187 0.74 -33.22 5.23
CA ILE A 187 0.44 -32.87 6.63
C ILE A 187 -0.94 -33.42 7.04
N ARG A 188 -1.95 -33.37 6.16
CA ARG A 188 -3.27 -33.98 6.41
C ARG A 188 -3.19 -35.49 6.65
N ARG A 189 -2.34 -36.20 5.90
CA ARG A 189 -2.09 -37.64 6.16
C ARG A 189 -1.43 -37.86 7.51
N SER A 190 -0.47 -37.02 7.89
CA SER A 190 0.17 -37.10 9.22
C SER A 190 -0.83 -36.86 10.36
N ILE A 191 -1.76 -35.89 10.22
CA ILE A 191 -2.83 -35.66 11.21
C ILE A 191 -3.72 -36.91 11.37
N GLY A 192 -4.05 -37.60 10.29
CA GLY A 192 -4.89 -38.81 10.34
C GLY A 192 -4.25 -40.01 11.04
N LEU A 193 -2.94 -39.95 11.32
CA LEU A 193 -2.17 -40.98 12.02
C LEU A 193 -1.73 -40.52 13.43
N GLU A 194 -1.97 -39.26 13.78
CA GLU A 194 -1.55 -38.66 15.03
C GLU A 194 -2.62 -38.81 16.10
N THR A 195 -2.22 -39.14 17.32
CA THR A 195 -3.14 -39.31 18.46
C THR A 195 -3.01 -38.19 19.49
N ASP A 196 -1.91 -37.42 19.44
CA ASP A 196 -1.69 -36.28 20.32
C ASP A 196 -2.45 -35.04 19.81
N GLU A 197 -3.46 -34.59 20.58
CA GLU A 197 -4.29 -33.43 20.26
C GLU A 197 -3.48 -32.12 20.13
N GLN A 198 -2.39 -31.98 20.88
CA GLN A 198 -1.53 -30.80 20.82
C GLN A 198 -0.73 -30.78 19.51
N VAL A 199 -0.26 -31.94 19.06
CA VAL A 199 0.43 -32.08 17.76
C VAL A 199 -0.53 -31.85 16.60
N ILE A 200 -1.75 -32.39 16.67
CA ILE A 200 -2.81 -32.14 15.68
C ILE A 200 -3.10 -30.63 15.57
N THR A 201 -3.22 -29.94 16.70
CA THR A 201 -3.45 -28.48 16.73
C THR A 201 -2.32 -27.72 16.06
N ASN A 202 -1.06 -28.07 16.36
CA ASN A 202 0.12 -27.46 15.74
C ASN A 202 0.16 -27.71 14.22
N LEU A 203 -0.12 -28.94 13.77
CA LEU A 203 -0.13 -29.28 12.34
C LEU A 203 -1.25 -28.53 11.59
N ASN A 204 -2.41 -28.34 12.21
CA ASN A 204 -3.50 -27.53 11.64
C ASN A 204 -3.11 -26.05 11.51
N GLN A 205 -2.39 -25.48 12.50
CA GLN A 205 -1.86 -24.12 12.39
C GLN A 205 -0.83 -23.98 11.26
N ILE A 206 0.01 -25.00 11.04
CA ILE A 206 0.97 -25.02 9.93
C ILE A 206 0.23 -25.09 8.58
N ILE A 207 -0.81 -25.91 8.46
CA ILE A 207 -1.66 -25.97 7.26
C ILE A 207 -2.25 -24.58 6.99
N GLU A 208 -2.80 -23.91 8.01
CA GLU A 208 -3.44 -22.62 7.82
C GLU A 208 -2.43 -21.52 7.44
N SER A 209 -1.26 -21.52 8.07
CA SER A 209 -0.14 -20.65 7.67
C SER A 209 0.30 -20.90 6.22
N ARG A 210 0.38 -22.17 5.79
CA ARG A 210 0.74 -22.55 4.43
C ARG A 210 -0.32 -22.12 3.43
N ARG A 211 -1.61 -22.31 3.75
CA ARG A 211 -2.74 -21.85 2.94
C ARG A 211 -2.67 -20.34 2.73
N GLN A 212 -2.49 -19.57 3.80
CA GLN A 212 -2.38 -18.12 3.70
C GLN A 212 -1.21 -17.70 2.79
N LYS A 213 -0.04 -18.34 2.92
CA LYS A 213 1.12 -18.07 2.04
C LYS A 213 0.85 -18.41 0.57
N LEU A 214 0.15 -19.51 0.30
CA LEU A 214 -0.20 -19.91 -1.07
C LEU A 214 -1.25 -18.98 -1.67
N PHE A 215 -2.27 -18.61 -0.90
CA PHE A 215 -3.25 -17.61 -1.29
C PHE A 215 -2.57 -16.28 -1.62
N ASP A 216 -1.71 -15.79 -0.73
CA ASP A 216 -0.98 -14.53 -0.93
C ASP A 216 -0.11 -14.57 -2.19
N LYS A 217 0.48 -15.72 -2.50
CA LYS A 217 1.31 -15.96 -3.70
C LYS A 217 0.49 -16.07 -4.99
N TRP A 218 -0.70 -16.66 -4.94
CA TRP A 218 -1.55 -16.81 -6.12
C TRP A 218 -2.35 -15.55 -6.44
N LEU A 219 -2.56 -14.69 -5.44
CA LEU A 219 -3.23 -13.40 -5.56
C LEU A 219 -2.26 -12.22 -5.79
N SER A 220 -0.94 -12.43 -5.68
CA SER A 220 0.11 -11.45 -6.01
C SER A 220 0.55 -11.55 -7.46
#